data_AF-A0A432W9G9-F1
#
_entry.id   AF-A0A432W9G9-F1
#
_cell.length_a   1.000
_cell.length_b   1.000
_cell.length_c   1.000
_cell.angle_alpha   90.00
_cell.angle_beta   90.00
_cell.angle_gamma   90.00
#
_symmetry.space_group_name_H-M   'P 1'
#
loop_
_entity.id
_entity.type
_entity.pdbx_description
1 polymer ?
#
loop_
_entity_poly.entity_id
_entity_poly.type
_entity_poly.pdbx_seq_one_letter_code
_entity_poly.pdbx_strand_id
1 'polypeptide(L)'
;MAGIERRTGKLKRSELTTADFWDAAAQLYAEPQVQKCCLQAQDKQGINVNLLLFMMWLEKQSKMLSLSHYDQLKAALESFNKQFTAPLRNQRRRLSEHPQLSVKSRQQLKEKLLAAELILEAEEQALMIARYHELPEDNTAPISWHSVIS
;
A
#
# COMPACT_ATOMS: atom_id res chain seq x y z
N MET A 1 18.36 22.22 -9.50
CA MET A 1 17.28 23.08 -8.98
C MET A 1 16.04 22.86 -9.83
N ALA A 2 15.13 22.00 -9.39
CA ALA A 2 13.76 21.98 -9.86
C ALA A 2 12.92 21.98 -8.58
N GLY A 3 12.32 23.14 -8.29
CA GLY A 3 11.43 23.29 -7.15
C GLY A 3 10.20 22.43 -7.40
N ILE A 4 9.95 21.49 -6.49
CA ILE A 4 8.63 20.85 -6.40
C ILE A 4 7.71 21.95 -5.87
N GLU A 5 7.09 22.69 -6.79
CA GLU A 5 5.97 23.55 -6.47
C GLU A 5 4.90 22.67 -5.84
N ARG A 6 4.70 22.84 -4.52
CA ARG A 6 3.61 22.19 -3.81
C ARG A 6 2.30 22.64 -4.43
N ARG A 7 1.68 21.77 -5.23
CA ARG A 7 0.33 21.98 -5.80
C ARG A 7 -0.66 22.14 -4.64
N THR A 8 -1.15 23.35 -4.41
CA THR A 8 -2.04 23.70 -3.29
C THR A 8 -3.54 23.57 -3.61
N GLY A 9 -3.90 22.77 -4.62
CA GLY A 9 -5.29 22.50 -5.01
C GLY A 9 -5.68 21.03 -4.82
N LYS A 10 -6.96 20.75 -4.54
CA LYS A 10 -7.48 19.37 -4.48
C LYS A 10 -7.33 18.72 -5.86
N LEU A 11 -6.52 17.66 -5.96
CA LEU A 11 -6.28 16.94 -7.22
C LEU A 11 -7.56 16.27 -7.72
N LYS A 12 -7.78 16.22 -9.03
CA LYS A 12 -8.81 15.37 -9.66
C LYS A 12 -8.36 13.91 -9.64
N ARG A 13 -9.30 12.97 -9.82
CA ARG A 13 -8.99 11.53 -9.89
C ARG A 13 -7.89 11.25 -10.92
N SER A 14 -7.99 11.81 -12.12
CA SER A 14 -7.03 11.64 -13.22
C SER A 14 -5.67 12.32 -13.01
N GLU A 15 -5.52 13.11 -11.94
CA GLU A 15 -4.29 13.85 -11.65
C GLU A 15 -3.48 13.20 -10.52
N LEU A 16 -3.99 12.14 -9.90
CA LEU A 16 -3.27 11.39 -8.87
C LEU A 16 -2.21 10.52 -9.53
N THR A 17 -0.94 10.69 -9.18
CA THR A 17 0.14 9.87 -9.75
C THR A 17 0.66 8.85 -8.74
N THR A 18 1.30 7.79 -9.25
CA THR A 18 2.02 6.82 -8.41
C THR A 18 3.11 7.50 -7.59
N ALA A 19 3.79 8.52 -8.13
CA ALA A 19 4.82 9.26 -7.40
C ALA A 19 4.23 10.07 -6.23
N ASP A 20 3.12 10.77 -6.45
CA ASP A 20 2.43 11.52 -5.38
C ASP A 20 1.97 10.57 -4.27
N PHE A 21 1.42 9.42 -4.66
CA PHE A 21 0.98 8.41 -3.70
C PHE A 21 2.16 7.79 -2.94
N TRP A 22 3.27 7.49 -3.61
CA TRP A 22 4.47 6.92 -2.99
C TRP A 22 4.99 7.82 -1.86
N ASP A 23 5.16 9.11 -2.14
CA ASP A 23 5.63 10.09 -1.16
C ASP A 23 4.65 10.24 0.01
N ALA A 24 3.35 10.25 -0.28
CA ALA A 24 2.32 10.32 0.74
C ALA A 24 2.25 9.06 1.60
N ALA A 25 2.37 7.88 1.00
CA ALA A 25 2.38 6.58 1.67
C ALA A 25 3.59 6.47 2.61
N ALA A 26 4.77 6.90 2.16
CA ALA A 26 5.97 6.93 2.98
C ALA A 26 5.81 7.86 4.20
N GLN A 27 5.23 9.06 4.01
CA GLN A 27 4.95 10.00 5.10
C GLN A 27 3.91 9.45 6.09
N LEU A 28 2.82 8.85 5.59
CA LEU A 28 1.81 8.21 6.41
C LEU A 28 2.41 7.06 7.23
N TYR A 29 3.17 6.18 6.59
CA TYR A 29 3.74 5.01 7.24
C TYR A 29 4.86 5.34 8.24
N ALA A 30 5.49 6.52 8.12
CA ALA A 30 6.43 7.03 9.11
C ALA A 30 5.76 7.38 10.45
N GLU A 31 4.45 7.58 10.48
CA GLU A 31 3.70 7.80 11.71
C GLU A 31 3.56 6.48 12.51
N PRO A 32 4.07 6.38 13.76
CA PRO A 32 4.09 5.11 14.50
C PRO A 32 2.72 4.46 14.69
N GLN A 33 1.68 5.27 14.89
CA GLN A 33 0.29 4.81 15.00
C GLN A 33 -0.22 4.19 13.69
N VAL A 34 0.11 4.78 12.54
CA VAL A 34 -0.28 4.26 11.22
C VAL A 34 0.47 2.98 10.94
N GLN A 35 1.79 2.96 11.18
CA GLN A 35 2.61 1.76 11.01
C GLN A 35 2.05 0.58 11.83
N LYS A 36 1.76 0.80 13.12
CA LYS A 36 1.19 -0.22 14.00
C LYS A 36 -0.16 -0.71 13.48
N CYS A 37 -1.02 0.22 13.05
CA CYS A 37 -2.33 -0.10 12.48
C CYS A 37 -2.20 -0.96 11.21
N CYS A 38 -1.36 -0.56 10.26
CA CYS A 38 -1.09 -1.30 9.03
C CYS A 38 -0.58 -2.71 9.30
N LEU A 39 0.38 -2.87 10.22
CA LEU A 39 0.92 -4.18 10.59
C LEU A 39 -0.14 -5.07 11.23
N GLN A 40 -0.96 -4.52 12.13
CA GLN A 40 -2.04 -5.28 12.76
C GLN A 40 -3.10 -5.72 11.76
N ALA A 41 -3.52 -4.82 10.85
CA ALA A 41 -4.46 -5.12 9.79
C ALA A 41 -3.91 -6.19 8.82
N GLN A 42 -2.64 -6.08 8.45
CA GLN A 42 -1.96 -7.07 7.62
C GLN A 42 -1.92 -8.44 8.31
N ASP A 43 -1.49 -8.49 9.57
CA ASP A 43 -1.26 -9.77 10.26
C ASP A 43 -2.57 -10.47 10.68
N LYS A 44 -3.60 -9.72 11.08
CA LYS A 44 -4.87 -10.30 11.53
C LYS A 44 -5.86 -10.59 10.41
N GLN A 45 -5.92 -9.73 9.41
CA GLN A 45 -6.98 -9.72 8.40
C GLN A 45 -6.45 -9.93 6.98
N GLY A 46 -5.13 -10.00 6.80
CA GLY A 46 -4.51 -10.15 5.47
C GLY A 46 -4.69 -8.91 4.59
N ILE A 47 -4.96 -7.74 5.18
CA ILE A 47 -5.20 -6.51 4.43
C ILE A 47 -3.95 -6.09 3.67
N ASN A 48 -4.14 -5.67 2.41
CA ASN A 48 -3.08 -5.06 1.62
C ASN A 48 -2.77 -3.65 2.18
N VAL A 49 -1.54 -3.47 2.68
CA VAL A 49 -1.08 -2.22 3.31
C VAL A 49 -1.09 -1.06 2.32
N ASN A 50 -0.74 -1.28 1.05
CA ASN A 50 -0.80 -0.23 0.02
C ASN A 50 -2.22 0.28 -0.17
N LEU A 51 -3.22 -0.62 -0.23
CA LEU A 51 -4.63 -0.21 -0.35
C LEU A 51 -5.10 0.57 0.88
N LEU A 52 -4.70 0.16 2.08
CA LEU A 52 -5.05 0.86 3.31
C LEU A 52 -4.45 2.27 3.36
N LEU A 53 -3.15 2.42 3.02
CA LEU A 53 -2.48 3.71 2.94
C LEU A 53 -3.09 4.60 1.84
N PHE A 54 -3.54 4.00 0.73
CA PHE A 54 -4.23 4.71 -0.34
C PHE A 54 -5.55 5.32 0.13
N MET A 55 -6.35 4.56 0.88
CA MET A 55 -7.59 5.10 1.48
C MET A 55 -7.33 6.28 2.42
N MET A 56 -6.31 6.18 3.27
CA MET A 56 -5.91 7.27 4.17
C MET A 56 -5.44 8.51 3.39
N TRP A 57 -4.69 8.30 2.29
CA TRP A 57 -4.26 9.39 1.43
C TRP A 57 -5.44 10.07 0.72
N LEU A 58 -6.38 9.31 0.18
CA LEU A 58 -7.60 9.86 -0.44
C LEU A 58 -8.40 10.70 0.54
N GLU A 59 -8.53 10.26 1.80
CA GLU A 59 -9.23 11.01 2.84
C GLU A 59 -8.59 12.38 3.09
N LYS A 60 -7.24 12.45 3.12
CA LYS A 60 -6.49 13.73 3.19
C LYS A 60 -6.78 14.65 1.98
N GLN A 61 -7.17 14.09 0.83
CA GLN A 61 -7.59 14.83 -0.37
C GLN A 61 -9.10 15.17 -0.39
N SER A 62 -9.82 14.95 0.72
CA SER A 62 -11.29 15.01 0.79
C SER A 62 -11.98 14.10 -0.23
N LYS A 63 -11.40 12.94 -0.51
CA LYS A 63 -11.97 11.89 -1.36
C LYS A 63 -12.15 10.62 -0.55
N MET A 64 -13.07 9.78 -0.96
CA MET A 64 -13.25 8.45 -0.38
C MET A 64 -13.52 7.46 -1.51
N LEU A 65 -13.17 6.20 -1.27
CA LEU A 65 -13.64 5.12 -2.12
C LEU A 65 -15.08 4.80 -1.76
N SER A 66 -15.89 4.46 -2.75
CA SER A 66 -17.09 3.69 -2.51
C SER A 66 -16.73 2.25 -2.12
N LEU A 67 -17.67 1.50 -1.54
CA LEU A 67 -17.46 0.07 -1.29
C LEU A 67 -17.14 -0.69 -2.59
N SER A 68 -17.83 -0.38 -3.69
CA SER A 68 -17.61 -1.04 -4.99
C SER A 68 -16.22 -0.70 -5.57
N HIS A 69 -15.74 0.54 -5.43
CA HIS A 69 -14.38 0.90 -5.84
C HIS A 69 -13.33 0.20 -4.99
N TYR A 70 -13.54 0.10 -3.68
CA TYR A 70 -12.65 -0.63 -2.78
C TYR A 70 -12.51 -2.10 -3.20
N ASP A 71 -13.63 -2.79 -3.44
CA ASP A 71 -13.62 -4.21 -3.84
C ASP A 71 -12.94 -4.42 -5.20
N GLN A 72 -13.16 -3.52 -6.16
CA GLN A 72 -12.50 -3.58 -7.47
C GLN A 72 -10.98 -3.37 -7.38
N LEU A 73 -10.52 -2.43 -6.55
CA LEU A 73 -9.09 -2.22 -6.32
C LEU A 73 -8.46 -3.39 -5.58
N LYS A 74 -9.14 -3.91 -4.56
CA LYS A 74 -8.70 -5.09 -3.82
C LYS A 74 -8.54 -6.30 -4.75
N ALA A 75 -9.52 -6.57 -5.60
CA ALA A 75 -9.48 -7.67 -6.56
C ALA A 75 -8.33 -7.51 -7.58
N ALA A 76 -8.08 -6.27 -8.05
CA ALA A 76 -6.99 -5.98 -8.98
C ALA A 76 -5.61 -6.28 -8.38
N LEU A 77 -5.43 -6.03 -7.08
CA LEU A 77 -4.17 -6.28 -6.38
C LEU A 77 -4.01 -7.73 -5.93
N GLU A 78 -5.11 -8.43 -5.67
CA GLU A 78 -5.09 -9.75 -5.04
C GLU A 78 -4.29 -10.79 -5.85
N SER A 79 -4.45 -10.79 -7.18
CA SER A 79 -3.72 -11.71 -8.06
C SER A 79 -2.21 -11.48 -8.03
N PHE A 80 -1.79 -10.21 -8.14
CA PHE A 80 -0.37 -9.85 -8.09
C PHE A 80 0.22 -10.14 -6.72
N ASN A 81 -0.48 -9.76 -5.66
CA ASN A 81 -0.05 -9.96 -4.28
C ASN A 81 0.17 -11.44 -3.95
N LYS A 82 -0.78 -12.30 -4.32
CA LYS A 82 -0.69 -13.75 -4.09
C LYS A 82 0.48 -14.39 -4.84
N GLN A 83 0.77 -13.92 -6.05
CA GLN A 83 1.81 -14.50 -6.90
C GLN A 83 3.21 -14.02 -6.53
N PHE A 84 3.38 -12.75 -6.15
CA PHE A 84 4.70 -12.13 -6.02
C PHE A 84 4.98 -11.61 -4.60
N THR A 85 4.18 -10.67 -4.10
CA THR A 85 4.49 -9.94 -2.86
C THR A 85 4.36 -10.82 -1.60
N ALA A 86 3.26 -11.57 -1.47
CA ALA A 86 3.01 -12.41 -0.30
C ALA A 86 4.02 -13.57 -0.15
N PRO A 87 4.39 -14.31 -1.21
CA PRO A 87 5.46 -15.31 -1.13
C PRO A 87 6.79 -14.72 -0.68
N LEU A 88 7.19 -13.56 -1.21
CA LEU A 88 8.44 -12.91 -0.84
C LEU A 88 8.45 -12.45 0.62
N ARG A 89 7.35 -11.86 1.08
CA ARG A 89 7.15 -11.47 2.49
C ARG A 89 7.22 -12.67 3.42
N ASN A 90 6.61 -13.80 3.04
CA ASN A 90 6.69 -15.05 3.80
C ASN A 90 8.12 -15.57 3.90
N GLN A 91 8.87 -15.56 2.79
CA GLN A 91 10.28 -15.94 2.78
C GLN A 91 11.12 -15.03 3.68
N ARG A 92 10.92 -13.71 3.62
CA ARG A 92 11.63 -12.77 4.50
C ARG A 92 11.39 -13.08 5.98
N ARG A 93 10.13 -13.31 6.38
CA ARG A 93 9.79 -13.67 7.78
C ARG A 93 10.50 -14.96 8.20
N ARG A 94 10.34 -16.04 7.42
CA ARG A 94 10.92 -17.37 7.70
C ARG A 94 12.45 -17.34 7.80
N LEU A 95 13.11 -16.65 6.87
CA LEU A 95 14.57 -16.61 6.81
C LEU A 95 15.17 -15.69 7.88
N SER A 96 14.47 -14.63 8.29
CA SER A 96 14.95 -13.71 9.33
C SER A 96 15.07 -14.34 10.72
N GLU A 97 14.38 -15.48 10.95
CA GLU A 97 14.37 -16.19 12.23
C GLU A 97 14.94 -17.61 12.13
N HIS A 98 15.42 -18.03 10.95
CA HIS A 98 15.80 -19.43 10.71
C HIS A 98 17.02 -19.85 11.54
N PRO A 99 16.94 -20.91 12.36
CA PRO A 99 17.98 -21.25 13.34
C PRO A 99 19.29 -21.74 12.73
N GLN A 100 19.24 -22.30 11.51
CA GLN A 100 20.44 -22.80 10.81
C GLN A 100 21.26 -21.67 10.13
N LEU A 101 20.73 -20.45 10.05
CA LEU A 101 21.41 -19.33 9.42
C LEU A 101 22.22 -18.53 10.45
N SER A 102 23.44 -18.15 10.08
CA SER A 102 24.24 -17.22 10.88
C SER A 102 23.49 -15.88 11.08
N VAL A 103 23.77 -15.18 12.19
CA VAL A 103 23.18 -13.84 12.44
C VAL A 103 23.45 -12.89 11.27
N LYS A 104 24.67 -12.93 10.70
CA LYS A 104 25.04 -12.12 9.54
C LYS A 104 24.20 -12.46 8.31
N SER A 105 24.03 -13.75 8.00
CA SER A 105 23.22 -14.20 6.86
C SER A 105 21.75 -13.82 7.02
N ARG A 106 21.19 -13.95 8.23
CA ARG A 106 19.80 -13.54 8.52
C ARG A 106 19.59 -12.05 8.25
N GLN A 107 20.50 -11.20 8.72
CA GLN A 107 20.41 -9.76 8.50
C GLN A 107 20.52 -9.41 7.01
N GLN A 108 21.51 -9.97 6.30
CA GLN A 108 21.70 -9.73 4.86
C GLN A 108 20.50 -10.19 4.02
N LEU A 109 19.93 -11.36 4.32
CA LEU A 109 18.75 -11.87 3.62
C LEU A 109 17.52 -11.01 3.93
N LYS A 110 17.33 -10.61 5.19
CA LYS A 110 16.25 -9.71 5.59
C LYS A 110 16.29 -8.40 4.80
N GLU A 111 17.45 -7.77 4.68
CA GLU A 111 17.64 -6.52 3.93
C GLU A 111 17.38 -6.70 2.43
N LYS A 112 17.95 -7.74 1.81
CA LYS A 112 17.79 -8.00 0.37
C LYS A 112 16.34 -8.32 0.00
N LEU A 113 15.67 -9.14 0.81
CA LEU A 113 14.27 -9.49 0.60
C LEU A 113 13.35 -8.30 0.86
N LEU A 114 13.67 -7.45 1.85
CA LEU A 114 12.94 -6.21 2.08
C LEU A 114 13.06 -5.26 0.88
N ALA A 115 14.26 -5.10 0.31
CA ALA A 115 14.45 -4.28 -0.87
C ALA A 115 13.65 -4.79 -2.07
N ALA A 116 13.62 -6.11 -2.30
CA ALA A 116 12.80 -6.71 -3.35
C ALA A 116 11.29 -6.58 -3.08
N GLU A 117 10.86 -6.68 -1.81
CA GLU A 117 9.47 -6.46 -1.40
C GLU A 117 9.03 -5.02 -1.69
N LEU A 118 9.86 -4.02 -1.41
CA LEU A 118 9.55 -2.62 -1.71
C LEU A 118 9.40 -2.34 -3.21
N ILE A 119 10.17 -3.04 -4.06
CA ILE A 119 9.99 -2.95 -5.52
C ILE A 119 8.63 -3.50 -5.93
N LEU A 120 8.25 -4.68 -5.42
CA LEU A 120 6.94 -5.26 -5.71
C LEU A 120 5.79 -4.41 -5.17
N GLU A 121 5.96 -3.81 -4.00
CA GLU A 121 4.98 -2.87 -3.44
C GLU A 121 4.83 -1.62 -4.33
N ALA A 122 5.91 -1.09 -4.91
CA ALA A 122 5.83 0.01 -5.88
C ALA A 122 5.02 -0.37 -7.13
N GLU A 123 5.22 -1.58 -7.65
CA GLU A 123 4.42 -2.10 -8.77
C GLU A 123 2.94 -2.27 -8.40
N GLU A 124 2.62 -2.76 -7.19
CA GLU A 124 1.24 -2.81 -6.69
C GLU A 124 0.61 -1.41 -6.62
N GLN A 125 1.36 -0.40 -6.18
CA GLN A 125 0.86 0.98 -6.17
C GLN A 125 0.59 1.51 -7.59
N ALA A 126 1.49 1.23 -8.55
CA ALA A 126 1.30 1.62 -9.94
C ALA A 126 0.05 0.98 -10.56
N LEU A 127 -0.14 -0.34 -10.34
CA LEU A 127 -1.33 -1.08 -10.76
C LEU A 127 -2.60 -0.50 -10.14
N MET A 128 -2.57 -0.17 -8.85
CA MET A 128 -3.70 0.41 -8.13
C MET A 128 -4.09 1.78 -8.68
N ILE A 129 -3.12 2.68 -8.93
CA ILE A 129 -3.38 4.01 -9.48
C ILE A 129 -3.95 3.90 -10.89
N ALA A 130 -3.36 3.07 -11.75
CA ALA A 130 -3.88 2.82 -13.10
C ALA A 130 -5.33 2.34 -13.04
N ARG A 131 -5.61 1.34 -12.19
CA ARG A 131 -6.97 0.82 -12.01
C ARG A 131 -7.93 1.88 -11.49
N TYR A 132 -7.50 2.68 -10.51
CA TYR A 132 -8.33 3.75 -9.92
C TYR A 132 -8.77 4.79 -10.95
N HIS A 133 -7.93 5.11 -11.93
CA HIS A 133 -8.28 6.03 -13.02
C HIS A 133 -9.34 5.48 -13.97
N GLU A 134 -9.41 4.16 -14.12
CA GLU A 134 -10.37 3.48 -15.00
C GLU A 134 -11.71 3.17 -14.31
N LEU A 135 -11.81 3.37 -12.99
CA LEU A 135 -13.04 3.10 -12.27
C LEU A 135 -14.17 4.01 -12.76
N PRO A 136 -15.36 3.45 -13.03
CA PRO A 136 -16.51 4.25 -13.42
C PRO A 136 -16.93 5.20 -12.30
N GLU A 137 -17.76 6.19 -12.64
CA GLU A 137 -18.47 6.96 -11.62
C GLU A 137 -19.32 6.00 -10.77
N ASP A 138 -19.32 6.23 -9.47
CA ASP A 138 -20.03 5.40 -8.50
C ASP A 138 -20.60 6.32 -7.42
N ASN A 139 -21.90 6.22 -7.20
CA ASN A 139 -22.65 6.98 -6.21
C ASN A 139 -23.03 6.13 -4.99
N THR A 140 -22.49 4.91 -4.87
CA THR A 140 -22.65 4.10 -3.65
C THR A 140 -21.95 4.74 -2.46
N ALA A 141 -22.39 4.37 -1.26
CA ALA A 141 -21.91 4.98 -0.03
C ALA A 141 -20.38 4.85 0.11
N PRO A 142 -19.69 5.93 0.55
CA PRO A 142 -18.26 5.89 0.79
C PRO A 142 -17.93 4.95 1.96
N ILE A 143 -16.78 4.29 1.89
CA ILE A 143 -16.24 3.46 2.98
C ILE A 143 -15.02 4.14 3.61
N SER A 144 -15.00 4.20 4.95
CA SER A 144 -13.83 4.66 5.70
C SER A 144 -12.83 3.53 5.89
N TRP A 145 -11.54 3.85 5.88
CA TRP A 145 -10.50 2.87 6.20
C TRP A 145 -10.65 2.28 7.61
N HIS A 146 -11.25 3.02 8.56
CA HIS A 146 -11.56 2.51 9.90
C HIS A 146 -12.50 1.30 9.83
N SER A 147 -13.50 1.34 8.95
CA SER A 147 -14.46 0.24 8.75
C SER A 147 -13.81 -0.99 8.12
N VAL A 148 -12.73 -0.80 7.36
CA VAL A 148 -12.00 -1.91 6.71
C VAL A 148 -11.15 -2.69 7.70
N ILE A 149 -10.63 -2.05 8.75
CA ILE A 149 -9.73 -2.65 9.73
C ILE A 149 -10.42 -3.05 11.05
N SER A 150 -11.71 -2.70 11.23
CA SER A 150 -12.50 -3.01 12.42
C SER A 150 -12.82 -4.50 12.49
#